data_AF-A0A9X2KDF3-F1
#
_entry.id   AF-A0A9X2KDF3-F1
#
_cell.length_a   1.000
_cell.length_b   1.000
_cell.length_c   1.000
_cell.angle_alpha   90.00
_cell.angle_beta   90.00
_cell.angle_gamma   90.00
#
_symmetry.space_group_name_H-M   'P 1'
#
loop_
_entity.id
_entity.type
_entity.pdbx_description
1 polymer ?
#
loop_
_entity_poly.entity_id
_entity_poly.type
_entity_poly.pdbx_seq_one_letter_code
_entity_poly.pdbx_strand_id
1 'polypeptide(L)'
;MRAARPPTAMFGLVRASALIWTILALVLAPPPVSVNEDAAAVAVGTAPVPEPEDYRTEAYRAPVPSTLAGGAVVDTAAAKRLHDDGVSFIDVLPRAPRPKGLPADTIWRPKPRSNIPGSVWLVDTGYGELAPVVERYLLDGLGKATGEDKSKPVVIYCLRDCWMSYNAAKRAIRAGYKAVYWYPDGTDGWGEAGYALAPSEPKKRPDE
;
A
#
# COMPACT_ATOMS: atom_id res chain seq x y z
N MET A 1 9.09 69.02 37.67
CA MET A 1 8.27 69.96 36.88
C MET A 1 9.08 70.44 35.67
N ARG A 2 8.40 70.79 34.57
CA ARG A 2 8.62 71.91 33.62
C ARG A 2 10.05 72.51 33.42
N ALA A 3 10.50 72.87 32.21
CA ALA A 3 9.95 72.72 30.85
C ALA A 3 11.01 73.05 29.76
N ALA A 4 10.67 72.76 28.48
CA ALA A 4 10.69 73.65 27.27
C ALA A 4 11.83 74.70 27.04
N ARG A 5 12.29 75.02 25.82
CA ARG A 5 11.92 74.66 24.41
C ARG A 5 13.09 75.07 23.43
N PRO A 6 13.00 74.90 22.08
CA PRO A 6 14.08 75.16 21.09
C PRO A 6 14.02 76.63 20.56
N PRO A 7 14.50 77.06 19.35
CA PRO A 7 14.28 76.55 17.96
C PRO A 7 15.65 76.45 17.16
N THR A 8 15.89 76.59 15.84
CA THR A 8 15.12 76.95 14.60
C THR A 8 15.88 76.53 13.31
N ALA A 9 15.17 76.29 12.18
CA ALA A 9 15.58 76.61 10.78
C ALA A 9 16.79 75.85 10.12
N MET A 10 17.06 75.86 8.79
CA MET A 10 16.26 76.15 7.57
C MET A 10 16.97 75.69 6.27
N PHE A 11 16.21 75.62 5.16
CA PHE A 11 16.59 75.74 3.73
C PHE A 11 17.63 74.82 3.05
N GLY A 12 17.26 74.36 1.85
CA GLY A 12 18.13 73.83 0.80
C GLY A 12 17.33 73.67 -0.50
N LEU A 13 17.63 74.46 -1.53
CA LEU A 13 16.86 74.57 -2.79
C LEU A 13 17.82 74.46 -3.99
N VAL A 14 17.40 73.89 -5.12
CA VAL A 14 17.57 74.44 -6.50
C VAL A 14 17.24 73.40 -7.62
N ARG A 15 16.28 73.82 -8.45
CA ARG A 15 15.94 73.55 -9.87
C ARG A 15 16.88 72.73 -10.79
N ALA A 16 16.27 71.97 -11.72
CA ALA A 16 16.48 71.88 -13.19
C ALA A 16 16.04 70.49 -13.72
N SER A 17 15.56 70.26 -14.95
CA SER A 17 14.99 71.11 -16.01
C SER A 17 14.09 70.24 -16.93
N ALA A 18 13.32 70.85 -17.84
CA ALA A 18 12.28 70.16 -18.62
C ALA A 18 12.76 69.50 -19.94
N LEU A 19 11.96 68.56 -20.46
CA LEU A 19 11.73 68.36 -21.90
C LEU A 19 10.44 67.52 -22.13
N ILE A 20 9.76 67.74 -23.27
CA ILE A 20 8.43 67.20 -23.61
C ILE A 20 8.50 66.50 -24.97
N TRP A 21 8.02 65.25 -25.08
CA TRP A 21 7.78 64.58 -26.36
C TRP A 21 6.52 63.68 -26.35
N THR A 22 5.44 64.21 -26.94
CA THR A 22 4.77 63.63 -28.12
C THR A 22 4.07 62.26 -28.07
N ILE A 23 2.72 62.30 -28.02
CA ILE A 23 1.73 61.46 -28.73
C ILE A 23 1.70 59.93 -28.47
N LEU A 24 0.55 59.43 -27.96
CA LEU A 24 -0.35 58.52 -28.71
C LEU A 24 -1.76 58.48 -28.08
N ALA A 25 -2.81 58.46 -28.90
CA ALA A 25 -4.19 58.27 -28.44
C ALA A 25 -4.53 56.77 -28.37
N LEU A 26 -4.81 56.25 -27.17
CA LEU A 26 -5.16 54.85 -26.97
C LEU A 26 -6.66 54.61 -27.24
N VAL A 27 -6.96 53.83 -28.27
CA VAL A 27 -8.34 53.37 -28.54
C VAL A 27 -8.71 52.32 -27.49
N LEU A 28 -9.78 52.57 -26.73
CA LEU A 28 -10.24 51.69 -25.66
C LEU A 28 -11.01 50.49 -26.22
N ALA A 29 -10.31 49.39 -26.49
CA ALA A 29 -10.95 48.10 -26.74
C ALA A 29 -11.54 47.52 -25.44
N PRO A 30 -12.75 46.92 -25.45
CA PRO A 30 -13.28 46.23 -24.28
C PRO A 30 -12.49 44.94 -24.00
N PRO A 31 -12.36 44.52 -22.73
CA PRO A 31 -11.67 43.28 -22.38
C PRO A 31 -12.42 42.05 -22.90
N PRO A 32 -11.73 40.95 -23.24
CA PRO A 32 -12.38 39.70 -23.63
C PRO A 32 -13.17 39.11 -22.45
N VAL A 33 -14.40 38.70 -22.72
CA VAL A 33 -15.22 37.96 -21.74
C VAL A 33 -14.54 36.64 -21.46
N SER A 34 -14.04 36.47 -20.24
CA SER A 34 -13.48 35.20 -19.78
C SER A 34 -14.63 34.23 -19.52
N VAL A 35 -14.76 33.22 -20.36
CA VAL A 35 -15.65 32.08 -20.09
C VAL A 35 -14.97 31.21 -19.03
N ASN A 36 -15.53 31.23 -17.82
CA ASN A 36 -15.18 30.23 -16.81
C ASN A 36 -15.81 28.92 -17.24
N GLU A 37 -15.04 28.07 -17.91
CA GLU A 37 -15.34 26.64 -17.97
C GLU A 37 -15.10 26.05 -16.56
N ASP A 38 -16.12 26.17 -15.71
CA ASP A 38 -16.26 25.40 -14.48
C ASP A 38 -16.44 23.92 -14.82
N ALA A 39 -15.32 23.32 -15.25
CA ALA A 39 -15.17 21.90 -15.53
C ALA A 39 -15.27 21.14 -14.20
N ALA A 40 -16.51 20.94 -13.74
CA ALA A 40 -16.84 20.15 -12.56
C ALA A 40 -16.25 18.76 -12.73
N ALA A 41 -15.10 18.53 -12.08
CA ALA A 41 -14.36 17.29 -12.18
C ALA A 41 -15.21 16.14 -11.62
N VAL A 42 -15.86 15.40 -12.51
CA VAL A 42 -16.64 14.21 -12.15
C VAL A 42 -15.66 13.20 -11.56
N ALA A 43 -15.65 13.12 -10.23
CA ALA A 43 -14.88 12.12 -9.51
C ALA A 43 -15.44 10.73 -9.85
N VAL A 44 -14.85 10.08 -10.85
CA VAL A 44 -15.15 8.70 -11.24
C VAL A 44 -14.66 7.79 -10.11
N GLY A 45 -15.48 7.66 -9.07
CA GLY A 45 -15.24 6.73 -7.98
C GLY A 45 -15.12 5.33 -8.55
N THR A 46 -13.94 4.72 -8.39
CA THR A 46 -13.72 3.33 -8.82
C THR A 46 -14.72 2.44 -8.09
N ALA A 47 -15.53 1.70 -8.86
CA ALA A 47 -16.51 0.79 -8.26
C ALA A 47 -15.81 -0.22 -7.34
N PRO A 48 -16.39 -0.52 -6.16
CA PRO A 48 -15.74 -1.42 -5.20
C PRO A 48 -15.52 -2.79 -5.82
N VAL A 49 -14.31 -3.33 -5.65
CA VAL A 49 -13.95 -4.66 -6.15
C VAL A 49 -14.78 -5.70 -5.40
N PRO A 50 -15.63 -6.49 -6.07
CA PRO A 50 -16.48 -7.46 -5.40
C PRO A 50 -15.66 -8.65 -4.90
N GLU A 51 -16.07 -9.22 -3.77
CA GLU A 51 -15.59 -10.54 -3.36
C GLU A 51 -16.11 -11.60 -4.35
N PRO A 52 -15.23 -12.42 -4.97
CA PRO A 52 -15.66 -13.53 -5.81
C PRO A 52 -16.34 -14.62 -4.97
N GLU A 53 -17.14 -15.49 -5.59
CA GLU A 53 -17.71 -16.67 -4.90
C GLU A 53 -16.62 -17.69 -4.54
N ASP A 54 -15.72 -17.97 -5.49
CA ASP A 54 -14.54 -18.85 -5.33
C ASP A 54 -13.22 -18.05 -5.24
N TYR A 55 -12.10 -18.62 -5.68
CA TYR A 55 -10.78 -18.01 -5.63
C TYR A 55 -10.46 -17.23 -6.92
N ARG A 56 -9.69 -16.15 -6.82
CA ARG A 56 -9.19 -15.42 -7.99
C ARG A 56 -8.11 -16.25 -8.68
N THR A 57 -8.31 -16.62 -9.94
CA THR A 57 -7.41 -17.49 -10.73
C THR A 57 -6.40 -16.74 -11.59
N GLU A 58 -6.56 -15.43 -11.77
CA GLU A 58 -5.84 -14.58 -12.72
C GLU A 58 -5.55 -13.18 -12.14
N ALA A 59 -4.68 -12.41 -12.83
CA ALA A 59 -4.37 -11.00 -12.51
C ALA A 59 -4.06 -10.72 -11.03
N TYR A 60 -3.22 -11.56 -10.40
CA TYR A 60 -2.96 -11.53 -8.95
C TYR A 60 -2.35 -10.23 -8.39
N ARG A 61 -1.89 -9.32 -9.25
CA ARG A 61 -1.39 -7.98 -8.95
C ARG A 61 -2.37 -6.95 -9.50
N ALA A 62 -3.46 -6.73 -8.77
CA ALA A 62 -4.58 -5.87 -9.16
C ALA A 62 -5.38 -5.49 -7.90
N PRO A 63 -6.16 -4.38 -7.93
CA PRO A 63 -7.03 -3.99 -6.83
C PRO A 63 -7.84 -5.16 -6.26
N VAL A 64 -7.89 -5.23 -4.94
CA VAL A 64 -8.51 -6.31 -4.16
C VAL A 64 -9.79 -5.81 -3.47
N PRO A 65 -10.68 -6.70 -2.98
CA PRO A 65 -11.87 -6.30 -2.23
C PRO A 65 -11.51 -5.53 -0.95
N SER A 66 -12.38 -4.62 -0.53
CA SER A 66 -12.26 -3.92 0.76
C SER A 66 -12.85 -4.72 1.94
N THR A 67 -13.37 -5.92 1.68
CA THR A 67 -14.01 -6.81 2.65
C THR A 67 -13.47 -8.24 2.54
N LEU A 68 -13.73 -9.06 3.56
CA LEU A 68 -13.45 -10.49 3.56
C LEU A 68 -14.57 -11.26 4.28
N ALA A 69 -15.43 -11.93 3.53
CA ALA A 69 -16.56 -12.68 4.08
C ALA A 69 -16.10 -13.82 5.00
N GLY A 70 -16.45 -13.74 6.29
CA GLY A 70 -16.07 -14.71 7.32
C GLY A 70 -14.71 -14.46 8.00
N GLY A 71 -14.06 -13.33 7.69
CA GLY A 71 -12.85 -12.84 8.38
C GLY A 71 -12.95 -11.36 8.69
N ALA A 72 -11.80 -10.73 8.95
CA ALA A 72 -11.69 -9.28 9.13
C ALA A 72 -10.54 -8.71 8.29
N VAL A 73 -10.79 -7.58 7.63
CA VAL A 73 -9.74 -6.79 6.96
C VAL A 73 -9.09 -5.88 7.99
N VAL A 74 -7.75 -5.81 8.02
CA VAL A 74 -7.01 -4.96 8.96
C VAL A 74 -6.14 -3.94 8.22
N ASP A 75 -6.15 -2.70 8.71
CA ASP A 75 -5.19 -1.67 8.26
C ASP A 75 -3.78 -1.92 8.84
N THR A 76 -2.80 -1.15 8.37
CA THR A 76 -1.40 -1.25 8.79
C THR A 76 -1.18 -1.03 10.31
N ALA A 77 -1.96 -0.18 10.97
CA ALA A 77 -1.86 0.05 12.41
C ALA A 77 -2.54 -1.06 13.23
N ALA A 78 -3.63 -1.63 12.72
CA ALA A 78 -4.28 -2.82 13.28
C ALA A 78 -3.39 -4.06 13.14
N ALA A 79 -2.76 -4.26 11.98
CA ALA A 79 -1.75 -5.28 11.79
C ALA A 79 -0.58 -5.11 12.77
N LYS A 80 -0.07 -3.88 12.97
CA LYS A 80 1.01 -3.63 13.94
C LYS A 80 0.62 -3.99 15.38
N ARG A 81 -0.59 -3.68 15.82
CA ARG A 81 -1.10 -4.09 17.15
C ARG A 81 -1.14 -5.62 17.29
N LEU A 82 -1.75 -6.31 16.33
CA LEU A 82 -1.80 -7.79 16.31
C LEU A 82 -0.40 -8.41 16.33
N HIS A 83 0.58 -7.79 15.66
CA HIS A 83 1.98 -8.23 15.69
C HIS A 83 2.63 -8.05 17.07
N ASP A 84 2.42 -6.90 17.71
CA ASP A 84 2.91 -6.62 19.08
C ASP A 84 2.23 -7.51 20.13
N ASP A 85 0.96 -7.86 19.93
CA ASP A 85 0.19 -8.82 20.74
C ASP A 85 0.62 -10.30 20.53
N GLY A 86 1.59 -10.55 19.63
CA GLY A 86 2.14 -11.89 19.38
C GLY A 86 1.28 -12.80 18.51
N VAL A 87 0.34 -12.26 17.73
CA VAL A 87 -0.48 -13.03 16.79
C VAL A 87 0.40 -13.63 15.68
N SER A 88 0.05 -14.83 15.20
CA SER A 88 0.78 -15.47 14.10
C SER A 88 0.58 -14.73 12.78
N PHE A 89 1.68 -14.36 12.13
CA PHE A 89 1.70 -13.75 10.80
C PHE A 89 2.13 -14.74 9.72
N ILE A 90 1.44 -14.72 8.58
CA ILE A 90 1.63 -15.65 7.46
C ILE A 90 1.87 -14.85 6.17
N ASP A 91 3.08 -14.97 5.62
CA ASP A 91 3.41 -14.45 4.29
C ASP A 91 2.99 -15.49 3.26
N VAL A 92 2.24 -15.09 2.23
CA VAL A 92 1.90 -15.98 1.10
C VAL A 92 2.36 -15.42 -0.26
N LEU A 93 3.35 -14.52 -0.26
CA LEU A 93 3.99 -14.05 -1.48
C LEU A 93 4.51 -15.24 -2.32
N PRO A 94 4.18 -15.35 -3.61
CA PRO A 94 4.72 -16.39 -4.48
C PRO A 94 6.19 -16.14 -4.79
N ARG A 95 6.93 -17.20 -5.10
CA ARG A 95 8.35 -17.12 -5.51
C ARG A 95 8.46 -17.38 -7.01
N ALA A 96 9.24 -16.55 -7.70
CA ALA A 96 9.51 -16.76 -9.12
C ALA A 96 10.15 -18.16 -9.34
N PRO A 97 9.53 -19.05 -10.14
CA PRO A 97 10.04 -20.40 -10.35
C PRO A 97 11.39 -20.36 -11.09
N ARG A 98 12.20 -21.42 -10.95
CA ARG A 98 13.43 -21.59 -11.74
C ARG A 98 13.06 -21.51 -13.23
N PRO A 99 13.71 -20.63 -14.04
CA PRO A 99 13.39 -20.52 -15.46
C PRO A 99 13.49 -21.87 -16.19
N LYS A 100 12.47 -22.20 -16.97
CA LYS A 100 12.46 -23.42 -17.79
C LYS A 100 13.60 -23.33 -18.81
N GLY A 101 14.47 -24.34 -18.84
CA GLY A 101 15.67 -24.34 -19.69
C GLY A 101 16.92 -23.71 -19.08
N LEU A 102 16.89 -23.24 -17.82
CA LEU A 102 18.12 -22.86 -17.11
C LEU A 102 19.01 -24.12 -16.93
N PRO A 103 20.28 -24.13 -17.40
CA PRO A 103 21.16 -25.29 -17.30
C PRO A 103 21.29 -25.83 -15.87
N ALA A 104 21.46 -27.15 -15.72
CA ALA A 104 21.36 -27.84 -14.44
C ALA A 104 22.39 -27.35 -13.41
N ASP A 105 23.62 -27.15 -13.87
CA ASP A 105 24.80 -26.59 -13.20
C ASP A 105 24.69 -25.09 -12.86
N THR A 106 23.83 -24.34 -13.55
CA THR A 106 23.66 -22.91 -13.32
C THR A 106 22.88 -22.64 -12.03
N ILE A 107 23.54 -21.97 -11.08
CA ILE A 107 23.00 -21.62 -9.77
C ILE A 107 21.85 -20.60 -9.93
N TRP A 108 20.61 -21.06 -9.80
CA TRP A 108 19.45 -20.17 -9.67
C TRP A 108 19.48 -19.46 -8.31
N ARG A 109 19.40 -18.12 -8.32
CA ARG A 109 19.28 -17.30 -7.12
C ARG A 109 17.93 -16.57 -7.18
N PRO A 110 16.89 -17.02 -6.45
CA PRO A 110 15.63 -16.29 -6.38
C PRO A 110 15.85 -14.91 -5.73
N LYS A 111 14.98 -13.94 -6.03
CA LYS A 111 15.03 -12.61 -5.41
C LYS A 111 14.88 -12.75 -3.88
N PRO A 112 15.78 -12.17 -3.05
CA PRO A 112 15.62 -12.17 -1.60
C PRO A 112 14.30 -11.53 -1.14
N ARG A 113 13.72 -12.09 -0.08
CA ARG A 113 12.51 -11.59 0.58
C ARG A 113 12.86 -11.03 1.94
N SER A 114 12.52 -9.76 2.17
CA SER A 114 12.35 -9.21 3.52
C SER A 114 10.86 -9.11 3.81
N ASN A 115 10.43 -9.50 5.00
CA ASN A 115 9.03 -9.52 5.40
C ASN A 115 8.80 -9.15 6.87
N ILE A 116 7.55 -9.27 7.35
CA ILE A 116 7.16 -8.86 8.70
C ILE A 116 7.87 -9.79 9.71
N PRO A 117 8.65 -9.28 10.68
CA PRO A 117 9.49 -10.10 11.54
C PRO A 117 8.73 -11.21 12.27
N GLY A 118 9.26 -12.43 12.27
CA GLY A 118 8.64 -13.61 12.90
C GLY A 118 7.58 -14.33 12.05
N SER A 119 7.23 -13.82 10.86
CA SER A 119 6.22 -14.44 10.00
C SER A 119 6.62 -15.80 9.45
N VAL A 120 5.64 -16.70 9.29
CA VAL A 120 5.79 -17.96 8.57
C VAL A 120 5.52 -17.72 7.09
N TRP A 121 6.54 -17.85 6.24
CA TRP A 121 6.36 -17.72 4.78
C TRP A 121 5.95 -19.06 4.15
N LEU A 122 4.67 -19.15 3.78
CA LEU A 122 4.05 -20.26 3.07
C LEU A 122 3.95 -19.91 1.59
N VAL A 123 5.08 -20.08 0.89
CA VAL A 123 5.23 -19.71 -0.52
C VAL A 123 4.23 -20.42 -1.44
N ASP A 124 3.71 -19.68 -2.43
CA ASP A 124 2.83 -20.15 -3.51
C ASP A 124 1.45 -20.70 -3.08
N THR A 125 1.03 -20.55 -1.82
CA THR A 125 -0.27 -21.08 -1.34
C THR A 125 -1.52 -20.28 -1.76
N GLY A 126 -1.33 -19.13 -2.41
CA GLY A 126 -2.40 -18.20 -2.75
C GLY A 126 -2.89 -18.22 -4.20
N TYR A 127 -2.38 -19.10 -5.06
CA TYR A 127 -2.95 -19.29 -6.41
C TYR A 127 -4.43 -19.72 -6.33
N GLY A 128 -5.25 -19.33 -7.30
CA GLY A 128 -6.68 -19.66 -7.32
C GLY A 128 -6.89 -21.16 -7.45
N GLU A 129 -6.37 -21.73 -8.54
CA GLU A 129 -6.15 -23.18 -8.65
C GLU A 129 -4.94 -23.58 -7.81
N LEU A 130 -5.10 -24.59 -6.95
CA LEU A 130 -4.06 -25.03 -6.02
C LEU A 130 -4.02 -26.56 -5.98
N ALA A 131 -2.84 -27.15 -6.15
CA ALA A 131 -2.71 -28.60 -6.06
C ALA A 131 -2.99 -29.06 -4.61
N PRO A 132 -3.71 -30.19 -4.38
CA PRO A 132 -4.09 -30.62 -3.02
C PRO A 132 -2.91 -30.83 -2.05
N VAL A 133 -1.69 -31.03 -2.56
CA VAL A 133 -0.47 -31.11 -1.75
C VAL A 133 -0.01 -29.73 -1.24
N VAL A 134 -0.20 -28.66 -2.04
CA VAL A 134 0.09 -27.28 -1.66
C VAL A 134 -1.02 -26.72 -0.75
N GLU A 135 -2.27 -27.17 -0.93
CA GLU A 135 -3.35 -26.82 0.00
C GLU A 135 -3.14 -27.42 1.39
N ARG A 136 -2.75 -28.71 1.48
CA ARG A 136 -2.33 -29.29 2.78
C ARG A 136 -1.16 -28.52 3.38
N TYR A 137 -0.15 -28.15 2.59
CA TYR A 137 0.97 -27.34 3.06
C TYR A 137 0.56 -25.97 3.64
N LEU A 138 -0.46 -25.31 3.07
CA LEU A 138 -1.08 -24.12 3.69
C LEU A 138 -1.72 -24.45 5.04
N LEU A 139 -2.58 -25.48 5.09
CA LEU A 139 -3.36 -25.80 6.28
C LEU A 139 -2.48 -26.33 7.43
N ASP A 140 -1.49 -27.16 7.12
CA ASP A 140 -0.44 -27.64 8.03
C ASP A 140 0.43 -26.49 8.54
N GLY A 141 0.69 -25.47 7.72
CA GLY A 141 1.44 -24.27 8.08
C GLY A 141 0.66 -23.37 9.04
N LEU A 142 -0.64 -23.18 8.77
CA LEU A 142 -1.56 -22.49 9.66
C LEU A 142 -1.73 -23.24 10.99
N GLY A 143 -1.85 -24.57 10.95
CA GLY A 143 -1.96 -25.42 12.14
C GLY A 143 -0.75 -25.26 13.05
N LYS A 144 0.47 -25.38 12.50
CA LYS A 144 1.72 -25.18 13.25
C LYS A 144 1.85 -23.76 13.81
N ALA A 145 1.35 -22.75 13.11
CA ALA A 145 1.36 -21.37 13.57
C ALA A 145 0.39 -21.14 14.75
N THR A 146 -0.82 -21.73 14.71
CA THR A 146 -1.78 -21.62 15.82
C THR A 146 -1.65 -22.72 16.88
N GLY A 147 -0.70 -23.66 16.74
CA GLY A 147 -0.59 -24.82 17.63
C GLY A 147 -1.82 -25.72 17.57
N GLU A 148 -2.25 -26.04 16.34
CA GLU A 148 -3.41 -26.85 15.93
C GLU A 148 -4.79 -26.34 16.42
N ASP A 149 -4.84 -25.12 16.95
CA ASP A 149 -6.06 -24.48 17.44
C ASP A 149 -6.65 -23.52 16.40
N LYS A 150 -7.82 -23.85 15.86
CA LYS A 150 -8.53 -23.02 14.86
C LYS A 150 -9.26 -21.81 15.45
N SER A 151 -9.29 -21.65 16.78
CA SER A 151 -9.87 -20.49 17.45
C SER A 151 -8.89 -19.33 17.59
N LYS A 152 -7.58 -19.60 17.62
CA LYS A 152 -6.55 -18.56 17.77
C LYS A 152 -6.47 -17.65 16.54
N PRO A 153 -6.08 -16.38 16.73
CA PRO A 153 -5.94 -15.41 15.66
C PRO A 153 -4.77 -15.70 14.73
N VAL A 154 -4.94 -15.37 13.44
CA VAL A 154 -3.89 -15.42 12.43
C VAL A 154 -4.04 -14.24 11.45
N VAL A 155 -2.92 -13.60 11.09
CA VAL A 155 -2.86 -12.54 10.08
C VAL A 155 -2.23 -13.09 8.80
N ILE A 156 -2.93 -12.99 7.67
CA ILE A 156 -2.46 -13.44 6.36
C ILE A 156 -2.21 -12.23 5.47
N TYR A 157 -1.03 -12.16 4.84
CA TYR A 157 -0.58 -11.00 4.07
C TYR A 157 0.32 -11.35 2.87
N CYS A 158 0.63 -10.34 2.04
CA CYS A 158 1.52 -10.47 0.88
C CYS A 158 2.21 -9.12 0.58
N LEU A 159 1.72 -8.40 -0.42
CA LEU A 159 2.05 -7.04 -0.88
C LEU A 159 0.72 -6.31 -1.10
N ARG A 160 0.70 -4.98 -1.19
CA ARG A 160 -0.50 -4.21 -1.55
C ARG A 160 -1.02 -4.70 -2.90
N ASP A 161 -2.33 -4.82 -3.07
CA ASP A 161 -2.99 -5.34 -4.29
C ASP A 161 -2.62 -6.80 -4.65
N CYS A 162 -2.51 -7.67 -3.64
CA CYS A 162 -2.16 -9.09 -3.81
C CYS A 162 -3.35 -10.02 -3.56
N TRP A 163 -4.02 -10.46 -4.63
CA TRP A 163 -5.12 -11.43 -4.55
C TRP A 163 -4.72 -12.79 -3.94
N MET A 164 -3.43 -13.13 -3.92
CA MET A 164 -2.95 -14.36 -3.29
C MET A 164 -3.15 -14.37 -1.76
N SER A 165 -3.06 -13.22 -1.08
CA SER A 165 -3.37 -13.15 0.36
C SER A 165 -4.87 -13.23 0.62
N TYR A 166 -5.71 -12.64 -0.24
CA TYR A 166 -7.17 -12.82 -0.19
C TYR A 166 -7.55 -14.30 -0.34
N ASN A 167 -7.03 -14.98 -1.37
CA ASN A 167 -7.28 -16.40 -1.62
C ASN A 167 -6.84 -17.28 -0.44
N ALA A 168 -5.66 -17.04 0.14
CA ALA A 168 -5.16 -17.80 1.28
C ALA A 168 -5.98 -17.55 2.56
N ALA A 169 -6.40 -16.31 2.82
CA ALA A 169 -7.29 -15.99 3.93
C ALA A 169 -8.67 -16.66 3.77
N LYS A 170 -9.23 -16.62 2.56
CA LYS A 170 -10.46 -17.33 2.21
C LYS A 170 -10.34 -18.85 2.33
N ARG A 171 -9.17 -19.44 2.06
CA ARG A 171 -8.87 -20.86 2.37
C ARG A 171 -8.86 -21.14 3.87
N ALA A 172 -8.23 -20.29 4.69
CA ALA A 172 -8.26 -20.44 6.15
C ALA A 172 -9.70 -20.40 6.70
N ILE A 173 -10.53 -19.47 6.21
CA ILE A 173 -11.95 -19.34 6.59
C ILE A 173 -12.73 -20.60 6.16
N ARG A 174 -12.62 -21.04 4.89
CA ARG A 174 -13.27 -22.27 4.40
C ARG A 174 -12.78 -23.53 5.15
N ALA A 175 -11.53 -23.56 5.62
CA ALA A 175 -10.98 -24.61 6.47
C ALA A 175 -11.41 -24.51 7.96
N GLY A 176 -12.20 -23.50 8.33
CA GLY A 176 -12.87 -23.38 9.61
C GLY A 176 -12.14 -22.58 10.69
N TYR A 177 -11.06 -21.85 10.37
CA TYR A 177 -10.43 -20.91 11.30
C TYR A 177 -11.40 -19.77 11.67
N LYS A 178 -11.39 -19.35 12.94
CA LYS A 178 -12.42 -18.44 13.50
C LYS A 178 -11.99 -16.98 13.63
N ALA A 179 -10.69 -16.71 13.68
CA ALA A 179 -10.11 -15.38 13.83
C ALA A 179 -9.08 -15.12 12.70
N VAL A 180 -9.57 -15.10 11.46
CA VAL A 180 -8.75 -14.83 10.28
C VAL A 180 -8.76 -13.33 9.99
N TYR A 181 -7.59 -12.70 10.18
CA TYR A 181 -7.33 -11.34 9.75
C TYR A 181 -6.59 -11.36 8.41
N TRP A 182 -6.99 -10.51 7.48
CA TRP A 182 -6.31 -10.32 6.21
C TRP A 182 -5.78 -8.88 6.13
N TYR A 183 -4.49 -8.75 5.86
CA TYR A 183 -3.80 -7.48 5.78
C TYR A 183 -3.45 -7.18 4.31
N PRO A 184 -4.26 -6.36 3.61
CA PRO A 184 -4.15 -6.17 2.17
C PRO A 184 -2.91 -5.38 1.74
N ASP A 185 -2.44 -4.39 2.53
CA ASP A 185 -1.20 -3.64 2.21
C ASP A 185 0.07 -4.50 2.32
N GLY A 186 0.03 -5.55 3.14
CA GLY A 186 1.16 -6.44 3.41
C GLY A 186 2.45 -5.69 3.76
N THR A 187 3.57 -6.14 3.19
CA THR A 187 4.87 -5.54 3.52
C THR A 187 5.09 -4.15 2.93
N ASP A 188 4.25 -3.70 1.99
CA ASP A 188 4.39 -2.37 1.39
C ASP A 188 3.91 -1.32 2.40
N GLY A 189 2.69 -1.45 2.92
CA GLY A 189 2.18 -0.58 3.99
C GLY A 189 3.02 -0.66 5.27
N TRP A 190 3.50 -1.87 5.63
CA TRP A 190 4.38 -2.06 6.79
C TRP A 190 5.69 -1.27 6.66
N GLY A 191 6.31 -1.30 5.48
CA GLY A 191 7.53 -0.54 5.18
C GLY A 191 7.28 0.97 5.07
N GLU A 192 6.17 1.38 4.44
CA GLU A 192 5.73 2.78 4.34
C GLU A 192 5.47 3.41 5.72
N ALA A 193 4.93 2.63 6.67
CA ALA A 193 4.76 3.03 8.06
C ALA A 193 6.07 3.06 8.89
N GLY A 194 7.21 2.75 8.27
CA GLY A 194 8.53 2.77 8.92
C GLY A 194 8.80 1.58 9.85
N TYR A 195 7.99 0.51 9.80
CA TYR A 195 8.21 -0.68 10.62
C TYR A 195 9.29 -1.58 10.00
N ALA A 196 10.12 -2.18 10.86
CA ALA A 196 11.25 -3.00 10.43
C ALA A 196 10.78 -4.25 9.65
N LEU A 197 11.47 -4.56 8.55
CA LEU A 197 11.35 -5.81 7.80
C LEU A 197 12.60 -6.68 8.04
N ALA A 198 12.42 -7.99 8.21
CA ALA A 198 13.51 -8.94 8.41
C ALA A 198 13.69 -9.85 7.18
N PRO A 199 14.93 -10.26 6.81
CA PRO A 199 15.16 -11.29 5.80
C PRO A 199 14.45 -12.60 6.17
N SER A 200 13.86 -13.28 5.19
CA SER A 200 13.06 -14.48 5.40
C SER A 200 13.24 -15.49 4.26
N GLU A 201 13.32 -16.77 4.62
CA GLU A 201 13.29 -17.90 3.70
C GLU A 201 11.94 -18.63 3.84
N PRO A 202 11.38 -19.18 2.75
CA PRO A 202 10.10 -19.87 2.82
C PRO A 202 10.25 -21.20 3.55
N LYS A 203 9.15 -21.69 4.15
CA LYS A 203 9.12 -23.10 4.57
C LYS A 203 9.26 -23.98 3.33
N LYS A 204 9.88 -25.16 3.47
CA LYS A 204 10.07 -26.07 2.34
C LYS A 204 8.70 -26.54 1.83
N ARG A 205 8.39 -26.29 0.56
CA ARG A 205 7.20 -26.84 -0.10
C ARG A 205 7.37 -28.36 -0.30
N PRO A 206 6.34 -29.19 -0.08
CA PRO A 206 6.43 -30.66 -0.16
C PRO A 206 6.74 -31.22 -1.58
N ASP A 207 6.66 -30.38 -2.61
CA ASP A 207 6.90 -30.71 -4.02
C ASP A 207 8.21 -30.13 -4.58
N GLU A 208 9.13 -29.68 -3.69
CA GLU A 208 10.49 -29.19 -4.01
C GLU A 208 11.60 -30.13 -3.51
#